data_AF-A0A851NIN1-F1
#
_entry.id   AF-A0A851NIN1-F1
#
_cell.length_a   1.000
_cell.length_b   1.000
_cell.length_c   1.000
_cell.angle_alpha   90.00
_cell.angle_beta   90.00
_cell.angle_gamma   90.00
#
_symmetry.space_group_name_H-M   'P 1'
#
loop_
_entity.id
_entity.type
_entity.pdbx_description
1 polymer ?
#
loop_
_entity_poly.entity_id
_entity_poly.type
_entity_poly.pdbx_seq_one_letter_code
_entity_poly.pdbx_strand_id
1 'polypeptide(L)'
;DVPSWLKSLRLHKYAALFSQMTYEEMMTLTEHHLESQNVTKGARHKIALSIQKLRERQSVLKALEKDILEGGNLWTALQELQQIMVTPIKAFRPPPAPPANGAPDGAPPGAADAFAPHPAADTEAPAAPVPDGDIPGQFTRVMGK
;
A
#
# COMPACT_ATOMS: atom_id res chain seq x y z
N ASP A 1 10.06 -3.92 -7.50
CA ASP A 1 10.70 -4.64 -6.38
C ASP A 1 11.81 -3.78 -5.75
N VAL A 2 12.45 -4.26 -4.67
CA VAL A 2 13.52 -3.52 -3.98
C VAL A 2 14.71 -3.22 -4.90
N PRO A 3 15.26 -4.16 -5.70
CA PRO A 3 16.34 -3.86 -6.65
C PRO A 3 16.03 -2.73 -7.63
N SER A 4 14.83 -2.72 -8.21
CA SER A 4 14.40 -1.71 -9.19
C SER A 4 14.23 -0.34 -8.53
N TRP A 5 13.68 -0.30 -7.32
CA TRP A 5 13.57 0.92 -6.52
C TRP A 5 14.95 1.51 -6.15
N LEU A 6 15.92 0.67 -5.78
CA LEU A 6 17.28 1.14 -5.51
C LEU A 6 17.96 1.70 -6.78
N LYS A 7 17.65 1.20 -7.97
CA LYS A 7 18.14 1.77 -9.23
C LYS A 7 17.58 3.18 -9.45
N SER A 8 16.27 3.41 -9.25
CA SER A 8 15.67 4.74 -9.41
C SER A 8 16.25 5.77 -8.43
N LEU A 9 16.60 5.32 -7.22
CA LEU A 9 17.26 6.16 -6.21
C LEU A 9 18.77 6.31 -6.43
N ARG A 10 19.38 5.62 -7.40
CA ARG A 10 20.85 5.53 -7.58
C ARG A 10 21.57 5.00 -6.32
N LEU A 11 20.92 4.10 -5.60
CA LEU A 11 21.42 3.43 -4.39
C LEU A 11 21.67 1.93 -4.61
N HIS A 12 21.58 1.44 -5.84
CA HIS A 12 21.70 0.02 -6.20
C HIS A 12 23.04 -0.64 -5.79
N LYS A 13 24.10 0.14 -5.52
CA LYS A 13 25.34 -0.41 -4.90
C LYS A 13 25.10 -1.08 -3.54
N TYR A 14 24.01 -0.73 -2.85
CA TYR A 14 23.63 -1.30 -1.56
C TYR A 14 22.64 -2.47 -1.70
N ALA A 15 22.32 -2.96 -2.91
CA ALA A 15 21.32 -4.00 -3.09
C ALA A 15 21.59 -5.28 -2.27
N ALA A 16 22.86 -5.66 -2.11
CA ALA A 16 23.25 -6.81 -1.29
C ALA A 16 22.82 -6.67 0.18
N LEU A 17 22.95 -5.47 0.75
CA LEU A 17 22.46 -5.16 2.10
C LEU A 17 20.95 -5.46 2.20
N PHE A 18 20.17 -4.95 1.26
CA PHE A 18 18.72 -5.13 1.26
C PHE A 18 18.27 -6.56 0.97
N SER A 19 19.10 -7.37 0.30
CA SER A 19 18.77 -8.77 0.01
C SER A 19 18.80 -9.67 1.26
N GLN A 20 19.47 -9.22 2.32
CA GLN A 20 19.62 -9.95 3.58
C GLN A 20 18.58 -9.54 4.64
N MET A 21 17.72 -8.57 4.33
CA MET A 21 16.69 -8.08 5.25
C MET A 21 15.30 -8.34 4.70
N THR A 22 14.37 -8.62 5.60
CA THR A 22 12.94 -8.67 5.33
C THR A 22 12.39 -7.27 5.08
N TYR A 23 11.18 -7.21 4.53
CA TYR A 23 10.46 -5.95 4.35
C TYR A 23 10.25 -5.22 5.69
N GLU A 24 9.96 -5.95 6.78
CA GLU A 24 9.75 -5.35 8.10
C GLU A 24 11.03 -4.75 8.67
N GLU A 25 12.15 -5.48 8.58
CA GLU A 25 13.47 -4.96 8.98
C GLU A 25 13.83 -3.70 8.19
N MET A 26 13.60 -3.71 6.87
CA MET A 26 13.81 -2.55 6.01
C MET A 26 13.01 -1.31 6.48
N MET A 27 11.77 -1.49 6.91
CA MET A 27 10.91 -0.39 7.40
C MET A 27 11.40 0.24 8.72
N THR A 28 12.32 -0.41 9.42
CA THR A 28 12.88 0.05 10.71
C THR A 28 14.31 0.57 10.62
N LEU A 29 14.89 0.62 9.41
CA LEU A 29 16.25 1.11 9.19
C LEU A 29 16.42 2.55 9.69
N THR A 30 17.54 2.79 10.38
CA THR A 30 17.98 4.10 10.84
C THR A 30 19.33 4.44 10.25
N GLU A 31 19.74 5.71 10.29
CA GLU A 31 21.08 6.09 9.84
C GLU A 31 22.18 5.36 10.62
N HIS A 32 21.98 5.12 11.92
CA HIS A 32 22.92 4.39 12.78
C HIS A 32 23.08 2.93 12.34
N HIS A 33 21.97 2.23 12.03
CA HIS A 33 22.01 0.86 11.50
C HIS A 33 22.72 0.76 10.14
N LEU A 34 22.69 1.83 9.34
CA LEU A 34 23.35 1.88 8.04
C LEU A 34 24.84 2.24 8.18
N GLU A 35 25.18 3.08 9.15
CA GLU A 35 26.56 3.43 9.49
C GLU A 35 27.34 2.21 9.98
N SER A 36 26.74 1.35 10.81
CA SER A 36 27.36 0.09 11.24
C SER A 36 27.62 -0.90 10.10
N GLN A 37 27.00 -0.68 8.94
CA GLN A 37 27.17 -1.47 7.72
C GLN A 37 27.98 -0.72 6.65
N ASN A 38 28.78 0.26 7.08
CA ASN A 38 29.70 1.04 6.23
C ASN A 38 29.01 1.79 5.08
N VAL A 39 27.73 2.15 5.23
CA VAL A 39 27.04 3.01 4.26
C VAL A 39 27.57 4.44 4.39
N THR A 40 27.86 5.09 3.26
CA THR A 40 28.43 6.44 3.25
C THR A 40 27.43 7.46 3.80
N LYS A 41 27.94 8.55 4.40
CA LYS A 41 27.11 9.58 5.05
C LYS A 41 25.96 10.10 4.18
N GLY A 42 26.20 10.35 2.89
CA GLY A 42 25.14 10.81 1.98
C GLY A 42 24.12 9.71 1.65
N ALA A 43 24.57 8.47 1.51
CA ALA A 43 23.69 7.35 1.19
C ALA A 43 22.79 6.94 2.36
N ARG A 44 23.32 6.93 3.60
CA ARG A 44 22.52 6.58 4.78
C ARG A 44 21.36 7.56 4.98
N HIS A 45 21.63 8.85 4.81
CA HIS A 45 20.61 9.89 4.88
C HIS A 45 19.54 9.70 3.81
N LYS A 46 19.97 9.46 2.56
CA LYS A 46 19.05 9.24 1.45
C LYS A 46 18.19 7.98 1.64
N ILE A 47 18.78 6.89 2.13
CA ILE A 47 18.04 5.65 2.45
C ILE A 47 17.02 5.95 3.55
N ALA A 48 17.44 6.56 4.66
CA ALA A 48 16.55 6.86 5.78
C ALA A 48 15.35 7.73 5.35
N LEU A 49 15.58 8.78 4.57
CA LEU A 49 14.50 9.60 3.99
C LEU A 49 13.60 8.80 3.06
N SER A 50 14.17 7.91 2.25
CA SER A 50 13.38 7.09 1.33
C SER A 50 12.51 6.08 2.08
N ILE A 51 13.02 5.46 3.15
CA ILE A 51 12.24 4.59 4.05
C ILE A 51 11.15 5.38 4.79
N GLN A 52 11.44 6.60 5.24
CA GLN A 52 10.42 7.46 5.85
C GLN A 52 9.26 7.72 4.87
N LYS A 53 9.56 8.06 3.61
CA LYS A 53 8.54 8.19 2.56
C LYS A 53 7.74 6.90 2.37
N LEU A 54 8.36 5.72 2.47
CA LEU A 54 7.65 4.44 2.41
C LEU A 54 6.63 4.28 3.54
N ARG A 55 6.91 4.81 4.74
CA ARG A 55 6.01 4.75 5.90
C ARG A 55 4.84 5.73 5.76
N GLU A 56 5.06 6.85 5.09
CA GLU A 56 4.05 7.91 4.90
C GLU A 56 3.07 7.66 3.74
N ARG A 57 3.32 6.65 2.89
CA ARG A 57 2.49 6.36 1.71
C ARG A 57 0.99 6.27 2.02
N GLN A 58 0.61 5.62 3.13
CA GLN A 58 -0.82 5.47 3.47
C GLN A 58 -1.47 6.83 3.76
N SER A 59 -0.80 7.70 4.53
CA SER A 59 -1.34 9.03 4.84
C SER A 59 -1.33 9.93 3.62
N VAL A 60 -0.29 9.84 2.77
CA VAL A 60 -0.22 10.57 1.50
C VAL A 60 -1.38 10.18 0.60
N LEU A 61 -1.66 8.88 0.43
CA LEU A 61 -2.77 8.43 -0.40
C LEU A 61 -4.14 8.89 0.14
N LYS A 62 -4.35 8.85 1.46
CA LYS A 62 -5.59 9.38 2.08
C LYS A 62 -5.73 10.90 1.85
N ALA A 63 -4.63 11.64 1.94
CA ALA A 63 -4.62 13.08 1.68
C ALA A 63 -4.90 13.38 0.20
N LEU A 64 -4.33 12.61 -0.72
CA LEU A 64 -4.60 12.72 -2.16
C LEU A 64 -6.06 12.43 -2.50
N GLU A 65 -6.66 11.38 -1.93
CA GLU A 65 -8.10 11.08 -2.13
C GLU A 65 -8.96 12.30 -1.78
N LYS A 66 -8.69 12.91 -0.62
CA LYS A 66 -9.40 14.09 -0.16
C LYS A 66 -9.16 15.29 -1.07
N ASP A 67 -7.92 15.58 -1.42
CA ASP A 67 -7.56 16.73 -2.27
C ASP A 67 -8.22 16.65 -3.65
N ILE A 68 -8.27 15.46 -4.26
CA ILE A 68 -8.95 15.25 -5.55
C ILE A 68 -10.45 15.54 -5.44
N LEU A 69 -11.12 15.04 -4.39
CA LEU A 69 -12.55 15.29 -4.15
C LEU A 69 -12.84 16.78 -3.90
N GLU A 70 -11.88 17.53 -3.36
CA GLU A 70 -11.98 18.96 -3.11
C GLU A 70 -11.61 19.81 -4.35
N GLY A 71 -11.30 19.19 -5.49
CA GLY A 71 -10.97 19.89 -6.74
C GLY A 71 -9.49 20.31 -6.86
N GLY A 72 -8.59 19.59 -6.17
CA GLY A 72 -7.16 19.80 -6.20
C GLY A 72 -6.49 19.50 -7.56
N ASN A 73 -5.17 19.65 -7.61
CA ASN A 73 -4.43 19.53 -8.87
C ASN A 73 -4.15 18.06 -9.23
N LEU A 74 -4.88 17.53 -10.22
CA LEU A 74 -4.73 16.15 -10.71
C LEU A 74 -3.30 15.82 -11.18
N TRP A 75 -2.57 16.77 -11.77
CA TRP A 75 -1.20 16.51 -12.21
C TRP A 75 -0.27 16.25 -11.02
N THR A 76 -0.41 17.02 -9.95
CA THR A 76 0.31 16.79 -8.69
C THR A 76 -0.07 15.43 -8.09
N ALA A 77 -1.36 15.08 -8.09
CA ALA A 77 -1.81 13.78 -7.61
C ALA A 77 -1.23 12.62 -8.42
N LEU A 78 -1.25 12.71 -9.75
CA LEU A 78 -0.65 11.71 -10.64
C LEU A 78 0.86 11.58 -10.44
N GLN A 79 1.56 12.68 -10.20
CA GLN A 79 3.00 12.66 -9.88
C GLN A 79 3.26 11.87 -8.59
N GLU A 80 2.52 12.14 -7.51
CA GLU A 80 2.66 11.44 -6.24
C GLU A 80 2.31 9.95 -6.37
N LEU A 81 1.22 9.62 -7.08
CA LEU A 81 0.83 8.23 -7.36
C LEU A 81 1.94 7.50 -8.13
N GLN A 82 2.52 8.13 -9.16
CA GLN A 82 3.64 7.55 -9.90
C GLN A 82 4.86 7.30 -9.01
N GLN A 83 5.16 8.21 -8.07
CA GLN A 83 6.24 8.01 -7.10
C GLN A 83 5.98 6.81 -6.19
N ILE A 84 4.72 6.58 -5.78
CA ILE A 84 4.34 5.44 -4.94
C ILE A 84 4.44 4.12 -5.71
N MET A 85 4.00 4.07 -6.98
CA MET A 85 3.98 2.86 -7.79
C MET A 85 5.35 2.18 -7.95
N VAL A 86 6.42 2.97 -8.00
CA VAL A 86 7.78 2.45 -8.18
C VAL A 86 8.45 1.98 -6.88
N THR A 87 7.74 2.07 -5.75
CA THR A 87 8.25 1.65 -4.44
C THR A 87 7.98 0.18 -4.15
N PRO A 88 8.79 -0.46 -3.27
CA PRO A 88 8.50 -1.81 -2.80
C PRO A 88 7.24 -1.81 -1.93
N ILE A 89 6.22 -2.58 -2.33
CA ILE A 89 4.96 -2.71 -1.61
C ILE A 89 4.80 -4.17 -1.19
N LYS A 90 4.56 -4.41 0.10
CA LYS A 90 4.25 -5.75 0.61
C LYS A 90 2.82 -6.11 0.22
N ALA A 91 2.58 -7.38 -0.12
CA ALA A 91 1.23 -7.87 -0.31
C ALA A 91 0.38 -7.61 0.94
N PHE A 92 -0.77 -6.98 0.77
CA PHE A 92 -1.70 -6.77 1.87
C PHE A 92 -2.29 -8.11 2.31
N ARG A 93 -2.29 -8.34 3.62
CA ARG A 93 -2.97 -9.48 4.24
C ARG A 93 -4.02 -8.90 5.19
N PRO A 94 -5.32 -9.02 4.87
CA PRO A 94 -6.35 -8.54 5.78
C PRO A 94 -6.25 -9.28 7.11
N PRO A 95 -6.53 -8.60 8.24
CA PRO A 95 -6.65 -9.27 9.52
C PRO A 95 -7.72 -10.37 9.42
N PRO A 96 -7.54 -11.50 10.11
CA PRO A 96 -8.53 -12.56 10.13
C PRO A 96 -9.87 -11.98 10.58
N ALA A 97 -10.94 -12.28 9.85
CA ALA A 97 -12.28 -11.89 10.25
C ALA A 97 -12.54 -12.41 11.68
N PRO A 98 -13.20 -11.62 12.54
CA PRO A 98 -13.61 -12.13 13.84
C PRO A 98 -14.44 -13.41 13.64
N PRO A 99 -14.27 -14.43 14.51
CA PRO A 99 -15.05 -15.65 14.40
C PRO A 99 -16.53 -15.27 14.42
N ALA A 100 -17.28 -15.72 13.41
CA ALA A 100 -18.72 -15.61 13.41
C ALA A 100 -19.23 -16.37 14.64
N ASN A 101 -19.59 -15.63 15.71
CA ASN A 101 -20.17 -16.22 16.89
C ASN A 101 -21.51 -16.87 16.49
N GLY A 102 -21.50 -18.20 16.38
CA GLY A 102 -22.63 -19.10 16.54
C GLY A 102 -23.85 -18.86 15.66
N ALA A 103 -23.83 -19.40 14.44
CA ALA A 103 -25.07 -19.87 13.83
C ALA A 103 -25.31 -21.30 14.33
N PRO A 104 -26.46 -21.64 14.97
CA PRO A 104 -26.81 -23.03 15.19
C PRO A 104 -27.20 -23.68 13.86
N ASP A 105 -26.65 -24.88 13.70
CA ASP A 105 -26.83 -25.86 12.64
C ASP A 105 -28.29 -26.10 12.23
N GLY A 106 -28.51 -26.30 10.94
CA GLY A 106 -29.82 -26.65 10.38
C GLY A 106 -29.88 -26.59 8.85
N ALA A 107 -29.22 -27.52 8.16
CA ALA A 107 -29.42 -27.78 6.72
C ALA A 107 -30.82 -28.42 6.46
N PRO A 108 -31.38 -28.40 5.22
CA PRO A 108 -30.89 -29.29 4.14
C PRO A 108 -30.94 -28.66 2.71
N PRO A 109 -30.44 -29.36 1.67
CA PRO A 109 -30.14 -28.79 0.36
C PRO A 109 -31.35 -28.81 -0.58
N GLY A 110 -31.52 -27.74 -1.37
CA GLY A 110 -32.60 -27.61 -2.34
C GLY A 110 -32.12 -26.90 -3.61
N ALA A 111 -32.14 -27.65 -4.71
CA ALA A 111 -31.86 -27.18 -6.06
C ALA A 111 -32.84 -26.09 -6.52
N ALA A 112 -32.38 -25.14 -7.33
CA ALA A 112 -32.98 -24.78 -8.62
C ALA A 112 -32.38 -23.45 -9.15
N ASP A 113 -32.04 -23.48 -10.43
CA ASP A 113 -31.94 -22.33 -11.33
C ASP A 113 -32.92 -21.20 -11.02
N ALA A 114 -32.41 -19.97 -10.93
CA ALA A 114 -33.20 -18.77 -11.18
C ALA A 114 -32.31 -17.65 -11.70
N PHE A 115 -32.37 -17.48 -13.02
CA PHE A 115 -31.94 -16.32 -13.77
C PHE A 115 -32.56 -15.05 -13.16
N ALA A 116 -31.75 -14.20 -12.53
CA ALA A 116 -32.18 -12.88 -12.06
C ALA A 116 -31.49 -11.80 -12.90
N PRO A 117 -32.23 -10.90 -13.58
CA PRO A 117 -31.63 -9.78 -14.29
C PRO A 117 -31.07 -8.79 -13.28
N HIS A 118 -29.82 -8.39 -13.46
CA HIS A 118 -29.21 -7.29 -12.71
C HIS A 118 -29.98 -5.99 -13.00
N PRO A 119 -30.57 -5.31 -12.00
CA PRO A 119 -30.88 -3.90 -12.17
C PRO A 119 -29.60 -3.11 -11.97
N ALA A 120 -29.27 -2.28 -12.95
CA ALA A 120 -28.28 -1.22 -12.81
C ALA A 120 -28.68 -0.33 -11.62
N ALA A 121 -27.88 -0.38 -10.56
CA ALA A 121 -27.99 0.51 -9.42
C ALA A 121 -26.70 1.33 -9.36
N ASP A 122 -26.69 2.43 -10.12
CA ASP A 122 -25.83 3.58 -9.88
C ASP A 122 -26.26 4.23 -8.55
N THR A 123 -25.89 3.58 -7.45
CA THR A 123 -25.89 4.18 -6.13
C THR A 123 -24.51 3.86 -5.57
N GLU A 124 -23.59 4.81 -5.65
CA GLU A 124 -22.29 4.74 -4.96
C GLU A 124 -22.59 4.67 -3.46
N ALA A 125 -22.74 3.45 -2.95
CA ALA A 125 -22.69 3.19 -1.53
C ALA A 125 -21.36 3.77 -1.02
N PRO A 126 -21.32 4.42 0.16
CA PRO A 126 -20.08 4.95 0.69
C PRO A 126 -19.07 3.81 0.77
N ALA A 127 -18.05 3.87 -0.10
CA ALA A 127 -17.09 2.79 -0.23
C ALA A 127 -16.47 2.51 1.14
N ALA A 128 -16.54 1.24 1.58
CA ALA A 128 -16.07 0.81 2.89
C ALA A 128 -14.64 1.33 3.15
N PRO A 129 -14.32 1.77 4.38
CA PRO A 129 -13.01 2.35 4.69
C PRO A 129 -11.91 1.34 4.40
N VAL A 130 -10.85 1.77 3.71
CA VAL A 130 -9.70 0.92 3.40
C VAL A 130 -8.91 0.65 4.69
N PRO A 131 -8.62 -0.62 5.03
CA PRO A 131 -7.84 -0.94 6.22
C PRO A 131 -6.45 -0.30 6.20
N ASP A 132 -5.93 0.03 7.38
CA ASP A 132 -4.56 0.54 7.49
C ASP A 132 -3.53 -0.50 7.05
N GLY A 133 -2.56 -0.06 6.25
CA GLY A 133 -1.55 -0.93 5.65
C GLY A 133 -1.93 -1.50 4.28
N ASP A 134 -3.18 -1.36 3.84
CA ASP A 134 -3.61 -1.71 2.48
C ASP A 134 -3.25 -0.59 1.48
N ILE A 135 -1.95 -0.42 1.24
CA ILE A 135 -1.44 0.54 0.24
C ILE A 135 -2.05 0.28 -1.15
N PRO A 136 -2.14 -0.96 -1.67
CA PRO A 136 -2.75 -1.22 -2.97
C PRO A 136 -4.24 -0.87 -3.03
N GLY A 137 -5.01 -1.20 -1.98
CA GLY A 137 -6.43 -0.86 -1.90
C GLY A 137 -6.66 0.65 -1.87
N GLN A 138 -5.89 1.37 -1.06
CA GLN A 138 -6.00 2.83 -0.98
C GLN A 138 -5.56 3.49 -2.30
N PHE A 139 -4.49 2.99 -2.93
CA PHE A 139 -4.04 3.46 -4.25
C PHE A 139 -5.14 3.30 -5.31
N THR A 140 -5.77 2.12 -5.37
CA THR A 140 -6.86 1.82 -6.31
C THR A 140 -8.05 2.74 -6.07
N ARG A 141 -8.36 3.03 -4.80
CA ARG A 141 -9.43 3.96 -4.42
C ARG A 141 -9.17 5.38 -4.89
N VAL A 142 -7.94 5.89 -4.75
CA VAL A 142 -7.55 7.22 -5.25
C VAL A 142 -7.68 7.30 -6.78
N MET A 143 -7.24 6.25 -7.49
CA MET A 143 -7.35 6.18 -8.96
C MET A 143 -8.78 6.15 -9.49
N GLY A 144 -9.76 5.81 -8.63
CA GLY A 144 -11.18 5.83 -8.98
C GLY A 144 -11.89 7.16 -8.70
N LYS A 145 -11.16 8.19 -8.22
CA LYS A 145 -11.68 9.54 -8.03
C LYS A 145 -11.38 10.40 -9.25
#